data_AF-A0A060Z673-F1
#
_entry.id   AF-A0A060Z673-F1
#
_cell.length_a   1.000
_cell.length_b   1.000
_cell.length_c   1.000
_cell.angle_alpha   90.00
_cell.angle_beta   90.00
_cell.angle_gamma   90.00
#
_symmetry.space_group_name_H-M   'P 1'
#
loop_
_entity.id
_entity.type
_entity.pdbx_description
1 polymer ?
#
loop_
_entity_poly.entity_id
_entity_poly.type
_entity_poly.pdbx_seq_one_letter_code
_entity_poly.pdbx_strand_id
1 'polypeptide(L)'
;KIKSRVGFLFRNKASFTHAAKLTLVKLTILPILDFGDVIYKSMLGKAPPYLSSLVTMATPNRNTRSSRCISLIIPKANASFGRLSFQFSAACDWNELQKSLKLETFISLTNFKHLLSE
;
A
#
# COMPACT_ATOMS: atom_id res chain seq x y z
N LYS A 1 9.71 21.21 -3.06
CA LYS A 1 10.49 20.24 -2.25
C LYS A 1 10.59 18.84 -2.89
N ILE A 2 9.51 18.27 -3.44
CA ILE A 2 9.54 16.93 -4.09
C ILE A 2 10.22 16.97 -5.47
N LYS A 3 9.88 17.94 -6.33
CA LYS A 3 10.49 18.10 -7.67
C LYS A 3 12.03 18.23 -7.64
N SER A 4 12.59 18.95 -6.67
CA SER A 4 14.05 19.10 -6.55
C SER A 4 14.74 17.81 -6.11
N ARG A 5 14.12 17.03 -5.21
CA ARG A 5 14.62 15.70 -4.80
C ARG A 5 14.58 14.71 -5.96
N VAL A 6 13.48 14.67 -6.70
CA VAL A 6 13.35 13.82 -7.91
C VAL A 6 14.37 14.21 -8.98
N GLY A 7 14.57 15.51 -9.21
CA GLY A 7 15.57 15.99 -10.17
C GLY A 7 17.01 15.62 -9.78
N PHE A 8 17.35 15.65 -8.49
CA PHE A 8 18.67 15.21 -8.01
C PHE A 8 18.89 13.72 -8.23
N LEU A 9 17.88 12.89 -7.96
CA LEU A 9 17.93 11.44 -8.18
C LEU A 9 18.14 11.10 -9.66
N PHE A 10 17.42 11.81 -10.54
CA PHE A 10 17.52 11.57 -11.98
C PHE A 10 18.92 11.89 -12.51
N ARG A 11 19.52 12.99 -12.03
CA ARG A 11 20.88 13.42 -12.43
C ARG A 11 21.98 12.49 -11.92
N ASN A 12 21.80 11.84 -10.77
CA ASN A 12 22.83 11.02 -10.13
C ASN A 12 22.57 9.51 -10.21
N LYS A 13 21.64 9.06 -11.06
CA LYS A 13 21.19 7.67 -11.11
C LYS A 13 22.33 6.65 -11.32
N ALA A 14 23.37 7.01 -12.09
CA ALA A 14 24.50 6.13 -12.36
C ALA A 14 25.43 5.96 -11.15
N SER A 15 25.53 6.98 -10.29
CA SER A 15 26.50 7.03 -9.18
C SER A 15 26.07 6.27 -7.92
N PHE A 16 24.82 5.77 -7.88
CA PHE A 16 24.32 5.03 -6.73
C PHE A 16 24.57 3.52 -6.86
N THR A 17 25.05 2.93 -5.76
CA THR A 17 25.07 1.47 -5.59
C THR A 17 23.65 0.90 -5.60
N HIS A 18 23.50 -0.40 -5.88
CA HIS A 18 22.18 -1.04 -5.89
C HIS A 18 21.43 -0.90 -4.55
N ALA A 19 22.15 -1.05 -3.42
CA ALA A 19 21.60 -0.84 -2.09
C ALA A 19 21.15 0.62 -1.87
N ALA A 20 21.94 1.60 -2.29
CA ALA A 20 21.57 3.02 -2.18
C ALA A 20 20.34 3.35 -3.05
N LYS A 21 20.23 2.78 -4.25
CA LYS A 21 19.04 2.90 -5.11
C LYS A 21 17.81 2.33 -4.40
N LEU A 22 17.92 1.15 -3.80
CA LEU A 22 16.82 0.52 -3.07
C LEU A 22 16.38 1.39 -1.88
N THR A 23 17.33 1.89 -1.08
CA THR A 23 17.04 2.77 0.06
C THR A 23 16.43 4.09 -0.37
N LEU A 24 16.89 4.69 -1.48
CA LEU A 24 16.32 5.94 -2.01
C LEU A 24 14.89 5.75 -2.52
N VAL A 25 14.62 4.65 -3.25
CA VAL A 25 13.24 4.29 -3.65
C VAL A 25 12.37 4.11 -2.40
N LYS A 26 12.87 3.43 -1.37
CA LYS A 26 12.14 3.26 -0.10
C LYS A 26 11.94 4.56 0.69
N LEU A 27 12.80 5.56 0.56
CA LEU A 27 12.67 6.82 1.31
C LEU A 27 11.94 7.92 0.55
N THR A 28 11.81 7.80 -0.78
CA THR A 28 11.25 8.84 -1.62
C THR A 28 10.00 8.40 -2.37
N ILE A 29 9.93 7.15 -2.82
CA ILE A 29 8.78 6.62 -3.54
C ILE A 29 7.81 5.93 -2.58
N LEU A 30 8.26 5.13 -1.61
CA LEU A 30 7.36 4.46 -0.66
C LEU A 30 6.51 5.41 0.21
N PRO A 31 6.98 6.59 0.68
CA PRO A 31 6.09 7.53 1.37
C PRO A 31 5.08 8.22 0.42
N ILE A 32 5.37 8.24 -0.88
CA ILE A 32 4.47 8.78 -1.92
C ILE A 32 3.48 7.69 -2.38
N LEU A 33 3.92 6.44 -2.38
CA LEU A 33 3.18 5.21 -2.64
C LEU A 33 2.99 4.45 -1.33
N ASP A 34 2.63 5.12 -0.23
CA ASP A 34 2.25 4.37 0.96
C ASP A 34 1.00 3.62 0.56
N PHE A 35 1.17 2.32 0.28
CA PHE A 35 0.11 1.50 -0.23
C PHE A 35 -1.08 1.55 0.73
N GLY A 36 -0.84 1.77 2.04
CA GLY A 36 -1.89 2.05 3.02
C GLY A 36 -2.84 3.19 2.62
N ASP A 37 -2.32 4.39 2.34
CA ASP A 37 -3.16 5.56 1.97
C ASP A 37 -3.85 5.37 0.61
N VAL A 38 -3.14 4.80 -0.38
CA VAL A 38 -3.69 4.55 -1.72
C VAL A 38 -4.81 3.51 -1.67
N ILE A 39 -4.59 2.40 -0.98
CA ILE A 39 -5.58 1.34 -0.80
C ILE A 39 -6.78 1.88 -0.02
N TYR A 40 -6.54 2.59 1.08
CA TYR A 40 -7.62 3.10 1.91
C TYR A 40 -8.52 4.06 1.14
N LYS A 41 -7.92 4.99 0.37
CA LYS A 41 -8.66 5.85 -0.55
C LYS A 41 -9.40 5.06 -1.64
N SER A 42 -8.81 3.98 -2.15
CA SER A 42 -9.42 3.13 -3.17
C SER A 42 -10.67 2.44 -2.65
N MET A 43 -10.64 1.92 -1.40
CA MET A 43 -11.80 1.33 -0.73
C MET A 43 -12.88 2.37 -0.39
N LEU A 44 -12.49 3.61 -0.08
CA LEU A 44 -13.42 4.73 0.13
C LEU A 44 -13.99 5.33 -1.16
N GLY A 45 -13.62 4.81 -2.35
CA GLY A 45 -14.06 5.36 -3.65
C GLY A 45 -13.48 6.74 -3.98
N LYS A 46 -12.39 7.14 -3.31
CA LYS A 46 -11.71 8.43 -3.50
C LYS A 46 -10.47 8.35 -4.39
N ALA A 47 -10.10 7.16 -4.86
CA ALA A 47 -9.04 6.95 -5.83
C ALA A 47 -9.63 6.88 -7.26
N PRO A 48 -8.80 7.07 -8.30
CA PRO A 48 -9.21 6.81 -9.68
C PRO A 48 -9.80 5.40 -9.86
N PRO A 49 -10.83 5.21 -10.71
CA PRO A 49 -11.53 3.94 -10.85
C PRO A 49 -10.62 2.75 -11.15
N TYR A 50 -9.55 2.97 -11.93
CA TYR A 50 -8.59 1.92 -12.29
C TYR A 50 -7.82 1.37 -11.09
N LEU A 51 -7.63 2.15 -10.02
CA LEU A 51 -7.01 1.65 -8.78
C LEU A 51 -8.03 0.93 -7.92
N SER A 52 -9.24 1.48 -7.78
CA SER A 52 -10.33 0.83 -7.04
C SER A 52 -10.68 -0.54 -7.62
N SER A 53 -10.66 -0.72 -8.94
CA SER A 53 -10.91 -2.03 -9.57
C SER A 53 -9.83 -3.08 -9.28
N LEU A 54 -8.64 -2.66 -8.84
CA LEU A 54 -7.54 -3.56 -8.51
C LEU A 54 -7.59 -4.04 -7.06
N VAL A 55 -8.45 -3.44 -6.22
CA VAL A 55 -8.56 -3.74 -4.79
C VAL A 55 -9.88 -4.47 -4.53
N THR A 56 -9.78 -5.71 -4.05
CA THR A 56 -10.96 -6.54 -3.74
C THR A 56 -11.02 -6.84 -2.25
N MET A 57 -12.08 -6.40 -1.59
CA MET A 57 -12.33 -6.74 -0.18
C MET A 57 -12.60 -8.23 -0.03
N ALA A 58 -12.01 -8.83 1.00
CA ALA A 58 -12.28 -10.22 1.34
C ALA A 58 -13.68 -10.33 1.98
N THR A 59 -14.49 -11.25 1.47
CA THR A 59 -15.76 -11.65 2.07
C THR A 59 -15.56 -13.00 2.77
N PRO A 60 -15.28 -13.02 4.09
CA PRO A 60 -15.04 -14.26 4.79
C PRO A 60 -16.32 -15.10 4.87
N ASN A 61 -16.21 -16.39 4.57
CA ASN A 61 -17.34 -17.32 4.61
C ASN A 61 -17.62 -17.86 6.04
N ARG A 62 -16.80 -17.49 7.02
CA ARG A 62 -16.90 -17.93 8.41
C ARG A 62 -16.66 -16.77 9.36
N ASN A 63 -17.43 -16.74 10.45
CA ASN A 63 -17.39 -15.69 11.47
C ASN A 63 -16.28 -15.96 12.51
N THR A 64 -15.03 -15.72 12.13
CA THR A 64 -13.88 -15.76 13.05
C THR A 64 -13.57 -14.36 13.58
N ARG A 65 -12.80 -14.22 14.66
CA ARG A 65 -12.41 -12.87 15.14
C ARG A 65 -11.67 -12.05 14.06
N SER A 66 -10.82 -12.71 13.25
CA SER A 66 -10.12 -12.07 12.14
C SER A 66 -11.03 -11.72 10.95
N SER A 67 -12.20 -12.34 10.83
CA SER A 67 -13.14 -12.08 9.74
C SER A 67 -13.82 -10.71 9.84
N ARG A 68 -13.73 -10.06 11.01
CA ARG A 68 -14.28 -8.72 11.22
C ARG A 68 -13.36 -7.61 10.72
N CYS A 69 -12.07 -7.90 10.52
CA CYS A 69 -11.13 -6.92 10.02
C CYS A 69 -11.35 -6.63 8.53
N ILE A 70 -11.18 -5.37 8.13
CA ILE A 70 -11.20 -4.96 6.72
C ILE A 70 -9.97 -5.54 6.03
N SER A 71 -10.09 -6.71 5.41
CA SER A 71 -9.00 -7.42 4.75
C SER A 71 -9.19 -7.47 3.24
N LEU A 72 -8.08 -7.64 2.51
CA LEU A 72 -8.07 -7.74 1.05
C LEU A 72 -7.77 -9.15 0.58
N ILE A 73 -8.32 -9.51 -0.58
CA ILE A 73 -7.98 -10.75 -1.27
C ILE A 73 -6.58 -10.59 -1.88
N ILE A 74 -5.67 -11.50 -1.52
CA ILE A 74 -4.35 -11.59 -2.14
C ILE A 74 -4.46 -12.52 -3.36
N PRO A 75 -4.25 -12.03 -4.59
CA PRO A 75 -4.33 -12.86 -5.79
C PRO A 75 -3.20 -13.89 -5.81
N LYS A 76 -3.43 -15.01 -6.51
CA LYS A 76 -2.40 -16.03 -6.70
C LYS A 76 -1.31 -15.52 -7.65
N ALA A 77 -0.06 -15.49 -7.19
CA ALA A 77 1.09 -15.12 -8.00
C ALA A 77 2.06 -16.32 -8.14
N ASN A 78 2.09 -16.93 -9.32
CA ASN A 78 2.95 -18.08 -9.61
C ASN A 78 4.41 -17.65 -9.90
N ALA A 79 4.60 -16.48 -10.49
CA ALA A 79 5.90 -15.91 -10.78
C ALA A 79 6.29 -14.85 -9.74
N SER A 80 7.60 -14.71 -9.47
CA SER A 80 8.14 -13.66 -8.59
C SER A 80 7.74 -12.26 -9.05
N PHE A 81 7.75 -12.01 -10.37
CA PHE A 81 7.29 -10.74 -10.94
C PHE A 81 5.82 -10.44 -10.62
N GLY A 82 4.96 -11.45 -10.60
CA GLY A 82 3.55 -11.28 -10.22
C GLY A 82 3.38 -10.81 -8.77
N ARG A 83 4.30 -11.16 -7.88
CA ARG A 83 4.30 -10.68 -6.49
C ARG A 83 4.67 -9.20 -6.36
N LEU A 84 5.32 -8.63 -7.38
CA LEU A 84 5.61 -7.20 -7.46
C LEU A 84 4.44 -6.39 -8.02
N SER A 85 3.37 -7.04 -8.49
CA SER A 85 2.17 -6.35 -8.97
C SER A 85 1.52 -5.57 -7.83
N PHE A 86 0.89 -4.45 -8.19
CA PHE A 86 0.14 -3.65 -7.23
C PHE A 86 -0.90 -4.49 -6.47
N GLN A 87 -1.70 -5.29 -7.20
CA GLN A 87 -2.75 -6.12 -6.58
C GLN A 87 -2.21 -7.08 -5.51
N PHE A 88 -1.02 -7.66 -5.73
CA PHE A 88 -0.42 -8.56 -4.78
C PHE A 88 0.23 -7.82 -3.60
N SER A 89 1.18 -6.91 -3.90
CA SER A 89 1.96 -6.23 -2.85
C SER A 89 1.08 -5.37 -1.97
N ALA A 90 0.19 -4.59 -2.58
CA ALA A 90 -0.71 -3.70 -1.85
C ALA A 90 -1.62 -4.49 -0.89
N ALA A 91 -2.25 -5.58 -1.37
CA ALA A 91 -3.09 -6.43 -0.53
C ALA A 91 -2.31 -7.10 0.61
N CYS A 92 -1.08 -7.56 0.33
CA CYS A 92 -0.21 -8.14 1.35
C CYS A 92 0.15 -7.12 2.43
N ASP A 93 0.63 -5.95 2.03
CA ASP A 93 1.05 -4.88 2.95
C ASP A 93 -0.12 -4.38 3.80
N TRP A 94 -1.31 -4.20 3.20
CA TRP A 94 -2.52 -3.84 3.93
C TRP A 94 -2.95 -4.88 4.96
N ASN A 95 -2.93 -6.16 4.58
CA ASN A 95 -3.31 -7.24 5.50
C ASN A 95 -2.32 -7.37 6.67
N GLU A 96 -1.03 -7.10 6.43
CA GLU A 96 -0.03 -7.02 7.50
C GLU A 96 -0.32 -5.84 8.43
N LEU A 97 -0.57 -4.65 7.86
CA LEU A 97 -0.92 -3.44 8.60
C LEU A 97 -2.17 -3.63 9.46
N GLN A 98 -3.16 -4.39 8.98
CA GLN A 98 -4.37 -4.68 9.77
C GLN A 98 -4.15 -5.52 11.02
N LYS A 99 -3.06 -6.29 11.11
CA LYS A 99 -2.74 -7.01 12.35
C LYS A 99 -2.52 -6.04 13.51
N SER A 100 -1.96 -4.86 13.21
CA SER A 100 -1.74 -3.77 14.16
C SER A 100 -2.98 -2.91 14.33
N LEU A 101 -3.59 -2.47 13.23
CA LEU A 101 -4.71 -1.51 13.27
C LEU A 101 -6.03 -2.11 13.78
N LYS A 102 -6.32 -3.39 13.47
CA LYS A 102 -7.55 -4.10 13.86
C LYS A 102 -8.84 -3.33 13.55
N LEU A 103 -8.90 -2.67 12.39
CA LEU A 103 -10.08 -1.91 11.96
C LEU A 103 -11.19 -2.86 11.52
N GLU A 104 -12.34 -2.77 12.19
CA GLU A 104 -13.57 -3.49 11.79
C GLU A 104 -14.49 -2.62 10.93
N THR A 105 -14.35 -1.30 10.99
CA THR A 105 -15.18 -0.34 10.25
C THR A 105 -14.34 0.76 9.61
N PHE A 106 -14.87 1.35 8.54
CA PHE A 106 -14.24 2.51 7.91
C PHE A 106 -14.34 3.72 8.84
N ILE A 107 -13.23 4.45 8.95
CA ILE A 107 -13.11 5.70 9.70
C ILE A 107 -12.83 6.84 8.71
N SER A 108 -12.81 8.08 9.21
CA SER A 108 -12.43 9.21 8.36
C SER A 108 -10.98 9.05 7.87
N LEU A 109 -10.70 9.52 6.65
CA LEU A 109 -9.34 9.50 6.09
C LEU A 109 -8.35 10.24 7.00
N THR A 110 -8.79 11.29 7.69
CA THR A 110 -7.98 12.04 8.65
C THR A 110 -7.61 11.19 9.85
N ASN A 111 -8.58 10.48 10.46
CA ASN A 111 -8.33 9.61 11.60
C ASN A 111 -7.43 8.44 11.22
N PHE A 112 -7.63 7.86 10.03
CA PHE A 112 -6.75 6.83 9.49
C PHE A 112 -5.30 7.32 9.39
N LYS A 113 -5.07 8.53 8.88
CA LYS A 113 -3.72 9.11 8.80
C LYS A 113 -3.10 9.40 10.17
N HIS A 114 -3.91 9.81 11.15
CA HIS A 114 -3.43 9.95 12.52
C HIS A 114 -2.97 8.61 13.09
N LEU A 115 -3.72 7.51 12.88
CA LEU A 115 -3.31 6.16 13.31
C LEU A 115 -2.02 5.66 12.65
N LEU A 116 -1.69 6.12 11.44
CA LEU A 116 -0.42 5.77 10.78
C LEU A 116 0.78 6.62 11.24
N SER A 117 0.51 7.72 11.94
CA SER A 117 1.55 8.67 12.38
C SER A 117 1.99 8.45 13.83
N GLU A 118 1.27 7.61 14.59
CA GLU A 118 1.64 7.10 15.92
C GLU A 118 2.57 5.89 15.81
#